data_AF-K4IDF6-F1
#
_entry.id   AF-K4IDF6-F1
#
_cell.length_a   1.000
_cell.length_b   1.000
_cell.length_c   1.000
_cell.angle_alpha   90.00
_cell.angle_beta   90.00
_cell.angle_gamma   90.00
#
_symmetry.space_group_name_H-M   'P 1'
#
loop_
_entity.id
_entity.type
_entity.pdbx_description
1 polymer ?
#
loop_
_entity_poly.entity_id
_entity_poly.type
_entity_poly.pdbx_seq_one_letter_code
_entity_poly.pdbx_strand_id
1 'polypeptide(L)'
;MIKKLNEIFKGKHRRRAQVEIDELSSSLGDKPSILWYPSAGEDFRDLIEGYRTSIQPDLYLHTDYSTKFAPLKRGCAFEDNRTSIVIEDMLELEFIDRINYFIDPEVVTFMDHANARPHVYLLNVMVRSTYEIKKAKVIYFYMENINFMEEVLFKYNFKISHVVKIRAGVGYTGGYKDMAMLTAFFSKLEVQYYYADFIPIHFDFEFLDEVIKRNQLDLKNIKLINMGDRGKIREWSALSVKVQKVEYEETPLTHQSLGQTLNLEDRV
;
A
#
# COMPACT_ATOMS: atom_id res chain seq x y z
N MET A 1 -6.33 12.14 -17.24
CA MET A 1 -5.90 10.86 -17.85
C MET A 1 -4.92 10.23 -16.87
N ILE A 2 -5.11 8.97 -16.47
CA ILE A 2 -4.17 8.29 -15.57
C ILE A 2 -2.89 8.01 -16.38
N LYS A 3 -1.73 8.44 -15.87
CA LYS A 3 -0.45 8.13 -16.53
C LYS A 3 -0.21 6.62 -16.47
N LYS A 4 0.27 6.07 -17.58
CA LYS A 4 0.77 4.69 -17.64
C LYS A 4 2.07 4.57 -16.84
N LEU A 5 2.41 3.35 -16.39
CA LEU A 5 3.59 3.13 -15.55
C LEU A 5 4.88 3.58 -16.25
N ASN A 6 5.01 3.36 -17.56
CA ASN A 6 6.19 3.79 -18.31
C ASN A 6 6.25 5.29 -18.61
N GLU A 7 5.19 6.05 -18.30
CA GLU A 7 5.21 7.52 -18.29
C GLU A 7 5.61 8.08 -16.91
N ILE A 8 5.69 7.21 -15.90
CA ILE A 8 6.05 7.56 -14.52
C ILE A 8 7.47 7.06 -14.22
N PHE A 9 7.81 5.87 -14.70
CA PHE A 9 9.06 5.17 -14.41
C PHE A 9 9.87 4.87 -15.67
N LYS A 10 11.18 4.86 -15.51
CA LYS A 10 12.14 4.32 -16.47
C LYS A 10 13.06 3.30 -15.80
N GLY A 11 13.59 2.37 -16.59
CA GLY A 11 14.58 1.41 -16.12
C GLY A 11 15.89 2.08 -15.72
N LYS A 12 16.39 1.82 -14.52
CA LYS A 12 17.65 2.39 -14.04
C LYS A 12 18.85 1.60 -14.55
N HIS A 13 19.73 2.26 -15.31
CA HIS A 13 21.00 1.73 -15.85
C HIS A 13 20.91 0.41 -16.67
N ARG A 14 19.72 -0.16 -16.90
CA ARG A 14 19.55 -1.48 -17.54
C ARG A 14 18.39 -1.47 -18.53
N ARG A 15 18.70 -1.84 -19.79
CA ARG A 15 17.69 -2.06 -20.85
C ARG A 15 16.60 -3.05 -20.43
N ARG A 16 16.98 -4.08 -19.66
CA ARG A 16 16.03 -5.08 -19.17
C ARG A 16 14.94 -4.49 -18.27
N ALA A 17 15.30 -3.58 -17.34
CA ALA A 17 14.33 -2.93 -16.48
C ALA A 17 13.33 -2.09 -17.29
N GLN A 18 13.80 -1.43 -18.36
CA GLN A 18 12.94 -0.67 -19.26
C GLN A 18 11.96 -1.58 -20.01
N VAL A 19 12.43 -2.68 -20.59
CA VAL A 19 11.56 -3.65 -21.28
C VAL A 19 10.46 -4.17 -20.35
N GLU A 20 10.84 -4.56 -19.13
CA GLU A 20 9.91 -5.15 -18.17
C GLU A 20 8.84 -4.14 -17.68
N ILE A 21 9.20 -2.86 -17.49
CA ILE A 21 8.21 -1.84 -17.13
C ILE A 21 7.30 -1.48 -18.31
N ASP A 22 7.81 -1.48 -19.55
CA ASP A 22 7.02 -1.24 -20.75
C ASP A 22 6.01 -2.38 -21.01
N GLU A 23 6.45 -3.64 -20.85
CA GLU A 23 5.59 -4.83 -20.95
C GLU A 23 4.52 -4.83 -19.86
N LEU A 24 4.90 -4.59 -18.59
CA LEU A 24 3.95 -4.48 -17.50
C LEU A 24 2.93 -3.36 -17.77
N SER A 25 3.41 -2.18 -18.14
CA SER A 25 2.55 -1.03 -18.43
C SER A 25 1.60 -1.26 -19.60
N SER A 26 1.94 -2.14 -20.55
CA SER A 26 1.08 -2.48 -21.68
C SER A 26 0.05 -3.56 -21.32
N SER A 27 0.39 -4.43 -20.37
CA SER A 27 -0.49 -5.50 -19.88
C SER A 27 -1.57 -5.02 -18.91
N LEU A 28 -1.27 -3.96 -18.14
CA LEU A 28 -2.24 -3.29 -17.28
C LEU A 28 -3.19 -2.50 -18.19
N GLY A 29 -4.41 -3.01 -18.39
CA GLY A 29 -5.44 -2.30 -19.16
C GLY A 29 -5.75 -0.91 -18.59
N ASP A 30 -6.77 -0.24 -19.11
CA ASP A 30 -7.01 1.18 -18.76
C ASP A 30 -7.40 1.43 -17.29
N LYS A 31 -7.87 0.40 -16.58
CA LYS A 31 -8.31 0.47 -15.18
C LYS A 31 -7.83 -0.76 -14.40
N PRO A 32 -6.52 -0.86 -14.11
CA PRO A 32 -5.99 -1.99 -13.37
C PRO A 32 -6.49 -1.97 -11.92
N SER A 33 -6.74 -3.14 -11.37
CA SER A 33 -6.96 -3.33 -9.95
C SER A 33 -5.60 -3.33 -9.24
N ILE A 34 -5.36 -2.36 -8.37
CA ILE A 34 -4.07 -2.18 -7.69
C ILE A 34 -4.23 -2.43 -6.19
N LEU A 35 -3.36 -3.28 -5.63
CA LEU A 35 -3.22 -3.44 -4.19
C LEU A 35 -2.05 -2.61 -3.68
N TRP A 36 -2.26 -1.83 -2.63
CA TRP A 36 -1.20 -1.15 -1.89
C TRP A 36 -1.05 -1.74 -0.48
N TYR A 37 0.16 -2.20 -0.17
CA TYR A 37 0.56 -2.65 1.17
C TYR A 37 1.57 -1.65 1.77
N PRO A 38 1.09 -0.64 2.51
CA PRO A 38 1.95 0.27 3.26
C PRO A 38 2.76 -0.44 4.33
N SER A 39 4.03 -0.06 4.44
CA SER A 39 4.98 -0.65 5.42
C SER A 39 5.02 -2.18 5.36
N ALA A 40 5.03 -2.73 4.14
CA ALA A 40 5.02 -4.17 3.93
C ALA A 40 6.28 -4.86 4.51
N GLY A 41 7.39 -4.13 4.61
CA GLY A 41 8.67 -4.69 5.00
C GLY A 41 9.07 -5.82 4.06
N GLU A 42 9.32 -7.01 4.62
CA GLU A 42 9.60 -8.24 3.85
C GLU A 42 8.38 -9.16 3.71
N ASP A 43 7.16 -8.68 4.00
CA ASP A 43 5.94 -9.47 3.97
C ASP A 43 5.21 -9.39 2.62
N PHE A 44 5.16 -10.52 1.91
CA PHE A 44 4.54 -10.65 0.58
C PHE A 44 3.27 -11.50 0.58
N ARG A 45 2.70 -11.82 1.75
CA ARG A 45 1.52 -12.70 1.82
C ARG A 45 0.25 -12.10 1.23
N ASP A 46 0.22 -10.79 0.97
CA ASP A 46 -0.84 -10.13 0.20
C ASP A 46 -0.98 -10.72 -1.21
N LEU A 47 0.09 -11.30 -1.78
CA LEU A 47 0.04 -12.01 -3.06
C LEU A 47 -0.85 -13.26 -3.04
N ILE A 48 -1.07 -13.83 -1.85
CA ILE A 48 -1.96 -14.97 -1.59
C ILE A 48 -3.32 -14.45 -1.14
N GLU A 49 -3.32 -13.55 -0.17
CA GLU A 49 -4.54 -13.11 0.52
C GLU A 49 -5.39 -12.12 -0.30
N GLY A 50 -4.79 -11.46 -1.30
CA GLY A 50 -5.49 -10.65 -2.30
C GLY A 50 -6.56 -11.44 -3.05
N TYR A 51 -6.47 -12.78 -3.08
CA TYR A 51 -7.43 -13.64 -3.76
C TYR A 51 -8.79 -13.80 -3.09
N ARG A 52 -8.94 -13.32 -1.85
CA ARG A 52 -10.19 -13.50 -1.09
C ARG A 52 -11.33 -12.58 -1.52
N THR A 53 -11.05 -11.59 -2.35
CA THR A 53 -12.04 -10.62 -2.83
C THR A 53 -12.57 -11.03 -4.20
N SER A 54 -13.69 -10.44 -4.62
CA SER A 54 -14.24 -10.71 -5.95
C SER A 54 -13.45 -10.05 -7.09
N ILE A 55 -12.48 -9.19 -6.77
CA ILE A 55 -11.64 -8.50 -7.74
C ILE A 55 -10.19 -8.82 -7.43
N GLN A 56 -9.47 -9.39 -8.38
CA GLN A 56 -8.06 -9.71 -8.19
C GLN A 56 -7.18 -8.49 -8.45
N PRO A 57 -6.08 -8.28 -7.69
CA PRO A 57 -5.09 -7.27 -8.05
C PRO A 57 -4.29 -7.67 -9.30
N ASP A 58 -4.20 -6.77 -10.26
CA ASP A 58 -3.33 -6.86 -11.44
C ASP A 58 -1.90 -6.38 -11.13
N LEU A 59 -1.77 -5.45 -10.18
CA LEU A 59 -0.51 -4.86 -9.74
C LEU A 59 -0.48 -4.73 -8.22
N TYR A 60 0.71 -4.96 -7.65
CA TYR A 60 0.97 -4.81 -6.23
C TYR A 60 1.99 -3.70 -6.02
N LEU A 61 1.67 -2.76 -5.13
CA LEU A 61 2.53 -1.66 -4.71
C LEU A 61 2.87 -1.88 -3.24
N HIS A 62 4.15 -1.98 -2.92
CA HIS A 62 4.62 -2.11 -1.54
C HIS A 62 5.44 -0.88 -1.19
N THR A 63 5.30 -0.37 0.03
CA THR A 63 6.14 0.72 0.52
C THR A 63 6.80 0.34 1.84
N ASP A 64 8.01 0.84 2.03
CA ASP A 64 8.72 0.91 3.32
C ASP A 64 9.68 2.10 3.26
N TYR A 65 10.13 2.67 4.36
CA TYR A 65 11.02 3.85 4.30
C TYR A 65 12.50 3.49 4.57
N SER A 66 12.81 2.28 5.04
CA SER A 66 14.14 1.90 5.53
C SER A 66 14.69 0.66 4.84
N THR A 67 15.79 0.83 4.09
CA THR A 67 16.56 -0.32 3.57
C THR A 67 17.34 -1.05 4.67
N LYS A 68 17.46 -0.45 5.87
CA LYS A 68 18.15 -1.05 7.02
C LYS A 68 17.25 -2.04 7.77
N PHE A 69 15.97 -1.69 7.97
CA PHE A 69 15.03 -2.53 8.73
C PHE A 69 14.30 -3.55 7.87
N ALA A 70 14.04 -3.21 6.60
CA ALA A 70 13.41 -4.11 5.64
C ALA A 70 14.28 -4.27 4.38
N PRO A 71 15.46 -4.90 4.48
CA PRO A 71 16.37 -5.03 3.35
C PRO A 71 15.84 -6.03 2.31
N LEU A 72 15.42 -5.55 1.15
CA LEU A 72 14.91 -6.40 0.09
C LEU A 72 16.03 -7.25 -0.50
N LYS A 73 15.77 -8.56 -0.64
CA LYS A 73 16.71 -9.51 -1.21
C LYS A 73 15.98 -10.45 -2.15
N ARG A 74 16.69 -10.90 -3.19
CA ARG A 74 16.25 -12.03 -4.01
C ARG A 74 16.27 -13.30 -3.17
N GLY A 75 15.38 -14.24 -3.46
CA GLY A 75 15.25 -15.50 -2.75
C GLY A 75 13.91 -15.66 -2.03
N CYS A 76 13.87 -16.54 -1.04
CA CYS A 76 12.66 -16.85 -0.28
C CYS A 76 12.27 -15.66 0.61
N ALA A 77 11.08 -15.10 0.35
CA ALA A 77 10.47 -14.05 1.16
C ALA A 77 9.49 -14.63 2.20
N PHE A 78 8.89 -15.79 1.91
CA PHE A 78 8.01 -16.50 2.81
C PHE A 78 7.98 -17.99 2.44
N GLU A 79 7.95 -18.86 3.43
CA GLU A 79 7.77 -20.31 3.22
C GLU A 79 7.08 -20.94 4.43
N ASP A 80 6.06 -21.74 4.14
CA ASP A 80 5.43 -22.65 5.08
C ASP A 80 5.22 -24.03 4.42
N ASN A 81 4.53 -24.94 5.11
CA ASN A 81 4.31 -26.30 4.62
C ASN A 81 3.46 -26.40 3.33
N ARG A 82 2.81 -25.32 2.90
CA ARG A 82 1.87 -25.30 1.77
C ARG A 82 2.24 -24.27 0.71
N THR A 83 2.97 -23.23 1.06
CA THR A 83 3.19 -22.07 0.22
C THR A 83 4.61 -21.53 0.36
N SER A 84 5.23 -21.19 -0.77
CA SER A 84 6.49 -20.46 -0.83
C SER A 84 6.33 -19.22 -1.71
N ILE A 85 6.88 -18.09 -1.29
CA ILE A 85 6.96 -16.85 -2.06
C ILE A 85 8.44 -16.53 -2.28
N VAL A 86 8.83 -16.42 -3.54
CA VAL A 86 10.23 -16.21 -3.94
C VAL A 86 10.33 -14.98 -4.82
N ILE A 87 11.20 -14.05 -4.45
CA ILE A 87 11.61 -12.92 -5.30
C ILE A 87 12.67 -13.44 -6.26
N GLU A 88 12.27 -13.73 -7.51
CA GLU A 88 13.15 -14.27 -8.55
C GLU A 88 14.10 -13.19 -9.08
N ASP A 89 13.58 -11.97 -9.24
CA ASP A 89 14.36 -10.85 -9.77
C ASP A 89 13.96 -9.51 -9.17
N MET A 90 14.91 -8.57 -9.21
CA MET A 90 14.79 -7.22 -8.67
C MET A 90 15.46 -6.26 -9.64
N LEU A 91 14.65 -5.39 -10.25
CA LEU A 91 15.05 -4.45 -11.29
C LEU A 91 14.86 -3.02 -10.77
N GLU A 92 15.93 -2.24 -10.72
CA GLU A 92 15.84 -0.84 -10.30
C GLU A 92 15.09 0.02 -11.33
N LEU A 93 14.20 0.87 -10.84
CA LEU A 93 13.50 1.89 -11.58
C LEU A 93 13.88 3.29 -11.07
N GLU A 94 13.69 4.30 -11.91
CA GLU A 94 13.75 5.70 -11.54
C GLU A 94 12.46 6.40 -11.95
N PHE A 95 12.03 7.38 -11.16
CA PHE A 95 11.00 8.30 -11.60
C PHE A 95 11.50 9.12 -12.80
N ILE A 96 10.63 9.31 -13.78
CA ILE A 96 10.88 10.22 -14.91
C ILE A 96 10.79 11.67 -14.43
N ASP A 97 9.73 11.97 -13.68
CA ASP A 97 9.49 13.29 -13.10
C ASP A 97 10.20 13.43 -11.75
N ARG A 98 10.49 14.68 -11.35
CA ARG A 98 11.02 14.97 -10.02
C ARG A 98 10.00 14.63 -8.94
N ILE A 99 10.46 13.94 -7.89
CA ILE A 99 9.71 13.62 -6.67
C ILE A 99 10.19 14.52 -5.53
N ASN A 100 9.26 15.15 -4.83
CA ASN A 100 9.56 15.92 -3.62
C ASN A 100 9.57 14.98 -2.42
N TYR A 101 10.71 14.35 -2.17
CA TYR A 101 10.88 13.43 -1.05
C TYR A 101 11.54 14.13 0.13
N PHE A 102 10.86 14.16 1.26
CA PHE A 102 11.43 14.60 2.53
C PHE A 102 10.90 13.75 3.67
N ILE A 103 11.74 13.49 4.67
CA ILE A 103 11.32 12.76 5.86
C ILE A 103 10.80 13.79 6.86
N ASP A 104 9.52 13.67 7.19
CA ASP A 104 8.88 14.54 8.16
C ASP A 104 9.15 14.03 9.59
N PRO A 105 9.87 14.80 10.44
CA PRO A 105 10.12 14.42 11.83
C PRO A 105 8.84 14.26 12.66
N GLU A 106 7.74 14.89 12.27
CA GLU A 106 6.46 14.78 12.97
C GLU A 106 5.71 13.49 12.64
N VAL A 107 6.10 12.83 11.54
CA VAL A 107 5.47 11.60 11.06
C VAL A 107 6.31 10.38 11.43
N VAL A 108 7.64 10.47 11.39
CA VAL A 108 8.57 9.32 11.53
C VAL A 108 9.38 9.37 12.82
N THR A 109 9.38 8.26 13.56
CA THR A 109 10.16 8.05 14.79
C THR A 109 11.65 7.81 14.52
N PHE A 110 11.98 7.09 13.46
CA PHE A 110 13.35 6.61 13.16
C PHE A 110 13.95 7.28 11.91
N MET A 111 14.14 8.60 11.95
CA MET A 111 14.63 9.38 10.81
C MET A 111 16.00 8.91 10.28
N ASP A 112 16.93 8.54 11.16
CA ASP A 112 18.29 8.11 10.80
C ASP A 112 18.34 6.79 10.00
N HIS A 113 17.21 6.11 9.91
CA HIS A 113 17.03 4.87 9.18
C HIS A 113 16.34 5.06 7.83
N ALA A 114 15.72 6.21 7.61
CA ALA A 114 15.11 6.53 6.34
C ALA A 114 16.18 6.67 5.25
N ASN A 115 15.84 6.26 4.03
CA ASN A 115 16.69 6.51 2.89
C ASN A 115 16.79 8.01 2.61
N ALA A 116 17.93 8.49 2.13
CA ALA A 116 18.09 9.90 1.78
C ALA A 116 17.33 10.29 0.49
N ARG A 117 16.93 9.30 -0.31
CA ARG A 117 16.18 9.45 -1.56
C ARG A 117 15.30 8.22 -1.77
N PRO A 118 14.21 8.33 -2.56
CA PRO A 118 13.40 7.16 -2.85
C PRO A 118 14.18 6.17 -3.70
N HIS A 119 14.00 4.87 -3.42
CA HIS A 119 14.43 3.79 -4.31
C HIS A 119 13.20 3.02 -4.77
N VAL A 120 13.16 2.67 -6.05
CA VAL A 120 12.02 1.94 -6.63
C VAL A 120 12.55 0.69 -7.31
N TYR A 121 11.89 -0.44 -7.03
CA TYR A 121 12.23 -1.73 -7.62
C TYR A 121 10.99 -2.36 -8.25
N LEU A 122 11.14 -2.88 -9.47
CA LEU A 122 10.21 -3.84 -10.03
C LEU A 122 10.67 -5.26 -9.67
N LEU A 123 9.83 -5.97 -8.95
CA LEU A 123 10.08 -7.32 -8.46
C LEU A 123 9.30 -8.33 -9.29
N ASN A 124 9.99 -9.39 -9.68
CA ASN A 124 9.37 -10.58 -10.24
C ASN A 124 9.22 -11.60 -9.13
N VAL A 125 7.99 -11.83 -8.70
CA VAL A 125 7.70 -12.68 -7.55
C VAL A 125 6.96 -13.93 -8.00
N MET A 126 7.45 -15.09 -7.57
CA MET A 126 6.81 -16.38 -7.80
C MET A 126 6.17 -16.85 -6.50
N VAL A 127 4.86 -17.11 -6.57
CA VAL A 127 4.10 -17.75 -5.50
C VAL A 127 3.88 -19.19 -5.91
N ARG A 128 4.31 -20.14 -5.08
CA ARG A 128 3.99 -21.56 -5.24
C ARG A 128 3.14 -21.97 -4.07
N SER A 129 1.92 -22.41 -4.33
CA SER A 129 1.07 -23.07 -3.35
C SER A 129 0.97 -24.56 -3.68
N THR A 130 0.30 -25.32 -2.81
CA THR A 130 -0.05 -26.72 -3.08
C THR A 130 -0.93 -26.88 -4.32
N TYR A 131 -1.64 -25.83 -4.74
CA TYR A 131 -2.63 -25.89 -5.82
C TYR A 131 -2.16 -25.25 -7.12
N GLU A 132 -1.31 -24.23 -7.05
CA GLU A 132 -0.89 -23.47 -8.24
C GLU A 132 0.47 -22.80 -8.09
N ILE A 133 1.07 -22.48 -9.24
CA ILE A 133 2.22 -21.59 -9.33
C ILE A 133 1.78 -20.33 -10.07
N LYS A 134 1.94 -19.19 -9.42
CA LYS A 134 1.63 -17.86 -9.96
C LYS A 134 2.88 -17.01 -10.03
N LYS A 135 2.94 -16.14 -11.05
CA LYS A 135 3.86 -15.01 -11.11
C LYS A 135 3.12 -13.71 -10.85
N ALA A 136 3.72 -12.82 -10.08
CA ALA A 136 3.21 -11.50 -9.78
C ALA A 136 4.32 -10.46 -10.01
N LYS A 137 3.89 -9.24 -10.36
CA LYS A 137 4.77 -8.06 -10.40
C LYS A 137 4.47 -7.21 -9.17
N VAL A 138 5.51 -6.86 -8.43
CA VAL A 138 5.42 -5.92 -7.31
C VAL A 138 6.31 -4.73 -7.61
N ILE A 139 5.78 -3.51 -7.49
CA ILE A 139 6.62 -2.32 -7.46
C ILE A 139 6.83 -1.95 -6.00
N TYR A 140 8.07 -2.09 -5.54
CA TYR A 140 8.47 -1.83 -4.18
C TYR A 140 9.14 -0.47 -4.08
N PHE A 141 8.61 0.38 -3.22
CA PHE A 141 9.09 1.73 -2.98
C PHE A 141 9.76 1.79 -1.61
N TYR A 142 11.04 2.12 -1.60
CA TYR A 142 11.67 2.67 -0.40
C TYR A 142 11.34 4.15 -0.28
N MET A 143 10.15 4.44 0.21
CA MET A 143 9.58 5.76 0.38
C MET A 143 8.63 5.72 1.58
N GLU A 144 8.66 6.77 2.39
CA GLU A 144 7.73 6.93 3.49
C GLU A 144 6.28 7.03 2.94
N ASN A 145 5.30 6.53 3.69
CA ASN A 145 3.94 6.32 3.21
C ASN A 145 3.21 7.62 2.86
N ILE A 146 3.35 8.71 3.63
CA ILE A 146 2.74 10.00 3.28
C ILE A 146 3.37 10.56 2.00
N ASN A 147 4.69 10.49 1.88
CA ASN A 147 5.40 10.88 0.67
C ASN A 147 4.89 10.09 -0.54
N PHE A 148 4.79 8.77 -0.42
CA PHE A 148 4.29 7.91 -1.51
C PHE A 148 2.85 8.26 -1.89
N MET A 149 1.98 8.46 -0.91
CA MET A 149 0.59 8.82 -1.15
C MET A 149 0.48 10.14 -1.92
N GLU A 150 1.23 11.17 -1.54
CA GLU A 150 1.11 12.48 -2.18
C GLU A 150 1.84 12.55 -3.52
N GLU A 151 3.11 12.17 -3.55
CA GLU A 151 3.97 12.34 -4.72
C GLU A 151 3.79 11.23 -5.76
N VAL A 152 3.14 10.12 -5.41
CA VAL A 152 2.82 9.05 -6.36
C VAL A 152 1.32 8.93 -6.54
N LEU A 153 0.57 8.60 -5.47
CA LEU A 153 -0.85 8.27 -5.65
C LEU A 153 -1.69 9.48 -6.06
N PHE A 154 -1.58 10.61 -5.36
CA PHE A 154 -2.35 11.82 -5.68
C PHE A 154 -1.84 12.49 -6.94
N LYS A 155 -0.53 12.70 -7.05
CA LYS A 155 0.11 13.37 -8.20
C LYS A 155 -0.17 12.69 -9.54
N TYR A 156 -0.13 11.36 -9.60
CA TYR A 156 -0.42 10.60 -10.83
C TYR A 156 -1.85 10.05 -10.88
N ASN A 157 -2.67 10.38 -9.88
CA ASN A 157 -4.07 9.96 -9.75
C ASN A 157 -4.23 8.43 -9.88
N PHE A 158 -3.36 7.68 -9.20
CA PHE A 158 -3.53 6.23 -9.07
C PHE A 158 -4.83 5.91 -8.34
N LYS A 159 -5.46 4.83 -8.80
CA LYS A 159 -6.62 4.23 -8.14
C LYS A 159 -6.18 2.92 -7.51
N ILE A 160 -6.45 2.78 -6.23
CA ILE A 160 -6.06 1.63 -5.42
C ILE A 160 -7.33 0.88 -5.12
N SER A 161 -7.47 -0.36 -5.59
CA SER A 161 -8.65 -1.17 -5.31
C SER A 161 -8.56 -1.86 -3.95
N HIS A 162 -7.35 -2.17 -3.48
CA HIS A 162 -7.11 -2.87 -2.22
C HIS A 162 -6.07 -2.14 -1.37
N VAL A 163 -6.34 -1.93 -0.09
CA VAL A 163 -5.36 -1.43 0.89
C VAL A 163 -5.14 -2.48 1.96
N VAL A 164 -3.87 -2.75 2.29
CA VAL A 164 -3.47 -3.71 3.31
C VAL A 164 -2.79 -3.00 4.47
N LYS A 165 -3.42 -2.98 5.64
CA LYS A 165 -2.90 -2.44 6.91
C LYS A 165 -2.67 -3.57 7.90
N ILE A 166 -1.45 -4.12 7.94
CA ILE A 166 -1.06 -5.13 8.92
C ILE A 166 0.13 -4.60 9.71
N ARG A 167 0.08 -4.69 11.05
CA ARG A 167 1.09 -4.18 11.99
C ARG A 167 1.34 -2.68 11.87
N ALA A 168 0.45 -1.95 11.20
CA ALA A 168 0.62 -0.53 11.00
C ALA A 168 -0.04 0.23 12.15
N GLY A 169 0.80 0.73 13.06
CA GLY A 169 0.41 1.50 14.23
C GLY A 169 1.63 2.19 14.81
N VAL A 170 1.41 3.11 15.74
CA VAL A 170 2.48 3.84 16.43
C VAL A 170 3.44 2.85 17.09
N GLY A 171 4.73 2.96 16.79
CA GLY A 171 5.79 2.08 17.29
C GLY A 171 6.16 0.86 16.41
N TYR A 172 5.19 0.20 15.75
CA TYR A 172 5.49 -0.98 14.91
C TYR A 172 5.94 -0.62 13.49
N THR A 173 5.43 0.49 12.93
CA THR A 173 5.88 1.02 11.62
C THR A 173 6.80 2.22 11.76
N GLY A 174 7.29 2.49 12.98
CA GLY A 174 8.24 3.57 13.25
C GLY A 174 7.70 4.97 12.93
N GLY A 175 6.38 5.15 13.00
CA GLY A 175 5.72 6.44 12.83
C GLY A 175 5.01 6.90 14.10
N TYR A 176 4.83 8.20 14.25
CA TYR A 176 4.03 8.82 15.30
C TYR A 176 2.54 8.86 14.97
N LYS A 177 2.19 8.67 13.69
CA LYS A 177 0.81 8.68 13.20
C LYS A 177 0.40 7.27 12.77
N ASP A 178 -0.81 6.85 13.14
CA ASP A 178 -1.36 5.56 12.74
C ASP A 178 -1.76 5.59 11.26
N MET A 179 -1.45 4.51 10.54
CA MET A 179 -1.83 4.35 9.13
C MET A 179 -3.34 4.21 8.92
N ALA A 180 -4.14 4.08 9.99
CA ALA A 180 -5.60 4.20 9.90
C ALA A 180 -6.05 5.53 9.29
N MET A 181 -5.25 6.59 9.34
CA MET A 181 -5.54 7.84 8.63
C MET A 181 -5.72 7.63 7.11
N LEU A 182 -5.10 6.61 6.52
CA LEU A 182 -5.30 6.28 5.10
C LEU A 182 -6.78 6.05 4.75
N THR A 183 -7.59 5.59 5.71
CA THR A 183 -9.02 5.33 5.49
C THR A 183 -9.79 6.59 5.09
N ALA A 184 -9.37 7.78 5.55
CA ALA A 184 -9.96 9.05 5.13
C ALA A 184 -9.85 9.26 3.61
N PHE A 185 -8.74 8.79 3.01
CA PHE A 185 -8.45 9.00 1.59
C PHE A 185 -9.00 7.90 0.67
N PHE A 186 -9.75 6.93 1.20
CA PHE A 186 -10.26 5.80 0.41
C PHE A 186 -11.18 6.24 -0.72
N SER A 187 -11.99 7.29 -0.52
CA SER A 187 -12.84 7.84 -1.57
C SER A 187 -12.04 8.49 -2.70
N LYS A 188 -10.95 9.19 -2.38
CA LYS A 188 -10.02 9.76 -3.37
C LYS A 188 -9.31 8.67 -4.19
N LEU A 189 -8.87 7.62 -3.49
CA LEU A 189 -8.11 6.50 -4.07
C LEU A 189 -9.00 5.43 -4.72
N GLU A 190 -10.32 5.48 -4.55
CA GLU A 190 -11.29 4.48 -5.03
C GLU A 190 -11.04 3.06 -4.47
N VAL A 191 -10.67 2.99 -3.18
CA VAL A 191 -10.47 1.73 -2.43
C VAL A 191 -11.77 0.96 -2.30
N GLN A 192 -11.76 -0.29 -2.74
CA GLN A 192 -12.92 -1.19 -2.68
C GLN A 192 -12.79 -2.21 -1.54
N TYR A 193 -11.56 -2.60 -1.20
CA TYR A 193 -11.29 -3.57 -0.16
C TYR A 193 -10.19 -3.11 0.79
N TYR A 194 -10.38 -3.39 2.06
CA TYR A 194 -9.47 -3.01 3.12
C TYR A 194 -9.18 -4.22 4.02
N TYR A 195 -7.90 -4.53 4.18
CA TYR A 195 -7.41 -5.62 5.04
C TYR A 195 -6.81 -4.98 6.27
N ALA A 196 -7.34 -5.27 7.46
CA ALA A 196 -6.86 -4.67 8.70
C ALA A 196 -6.83 -5.68 9.85
N ASP A 197 -5.75 -5.63 10.63
CA ASP A 197 -5.50 -6.48 11.80
C ASP A 197 -6.07 -5.92 13.12
N PHE A 198 -6.08 -4.59 13.30
CA PHE A 198 -6.64 -3.97 14.52
C PHE A 198 -7.14 -2.52 14.31
N ILE A 199 -7.87 -2.04 15.32
CA ILE A 199 -8.47 -0.70 15.42
C ILE A 199 -7.39 0.35 15.77
N PRO A 200 -7.32 1.51 15.08
CA PRO A 200 -6.36 2.58 15.39
C PRO A 200 -6.17 2.87 16.88
N ILE A 201 -4.92 3.11 17.27
CA ILE A 201 -4.57 3.48 18.65
C ILE A 201 -4.53 5.01 18.80
N HIS A 202 -4.08 5.73 17.77
CA HIS A 202 -4.02 7.19 17.74
C HIS A 202 -4.48 7.70 16.37
N PHE A 203 -5.35 8.69 16.35
CA PHE A 203 -5.77 9.35 15.11
C PHE A 203 -5.53 10.85 15.24
N ASP A 204 -4.92 11.45 14.22
CA ASP A 204 -4.59 12.87 14.20
C ASP A 204 -5.44 13.58 13.14
N PHE A 205 -6.49 14.26 13.61
CA PHE A 205 -7.39 15.01 12.73
C PHE A 205 -6.77 16.32 12.23
N GLU A 206 -5.87 16.95 12.99
CA GLU A 206 -5.21 18.19 12.56
C GLU A 206 -4.30 17.91 11.37
N PHE A 207 -3.46 16.87 11.48
CA PHE A 207 -2.61 16.43 10.37
C PHE A 207 -3.44 15.98 9.16
N LEU A 208 -4.56 15.29 9.37
CA LEU A 208 -5.48 14.94 8.29
C LEU A 208 -5.98 16.20 7.55
N ASP A 209 -6.45 17.21 8.28
CA ASP A 209 -6.97 18.45 7.70
C ASP A 209 -5.90 19.20 6.91
N GLU A 210 -4.65 19.21 7.40
CA GLU A 210 -3.51 19.77 6.68
C GLU A 210 -3.26 19.06 5.35
N VAL A 211 -3.27 17.72 5.34
CA VAL A 211 -3.09 16.91 4.13
C VAL A 211 -4.24 17.16 3.13
N ILE A 212 -5.49 17.23 3.61
CA ILE A 212 -6.66 17.54 2.78
C ILE A 212 -6.52 18.92 2.14
N LYS A 213 -6.20 19.94 2.94
CA LYS A 213 -6.09 21.33 2.51
C LYS A 213 -4.95 21.51 1.50
N ARG A 214 -3.76 20.99 1.78
CA ARG A 214 -2.58 21.17 0.90
C ARG A 214 -2.75 20.48 -0.45
N ASN A 215 -3.48 19.37 -0.50
CA ASN A 215 -3.77 18.64 -1.73
C ASN A 215 -5.12 18.99 -2.38
N GLN A 216 -5.88 19.92 -1.79
CA GLN A 216 -7.20 20.35 -2.27
C GLN A 216 -8.15 19.17 -2.52
N LEU A 217 -8.22 18.26 -1.55
CA LEU A 217 -8.99 17.03 -1.68
C LEU A 217 -10.45 17.26 -1.28
N ASP A 218 -11.35 16.75 -2.12
CA ASP A 218 -12.76 16.56 -1.78
C ASP A 218 -12.99 15.09 -1.47
N LEU A 219 -13.31 14.79 -0.21
CA LEU A 219 -13.40 13.43 0.31
C LEU A 219 -14.85 13.09 0.64
N LYS A 220 -15.29 11.93 0.19
CA LYS A 220 -16.60 11.37 0.52
C LYS A 220 -16.53 10.55 1.80
N ASN A 221 -17.65 10.53 2.53
CA ASN A 221 -17.81 9.64 3.67
C ASN A 221 -17.79 8.16 3.24
N ILE A 222 -17.35 7.29 4.14
CA ILE A 222 -17.16 5.87 3.86
C ILE A 222 -17.82 4.99 4.91
N LYS A 223 -18.13 3.74 4.54
CA LYS A 223 -18.52 2.66 5.44
C LYS A 223 -17.66 1.44 5.18
N LEU A 224 -17.26 0.75 6.25
CA LEU A 224 -16.49 -0.48 6.17
C LEU A 224 -17.36 -1.69 6.52
N ILE A 225 -17.73 -2.47 5.51
CA ILE A 225 -18.61 -3.63 5.65
C ILE A 225 -17.77 -4.89 5.82
N ASN A 226 -17.94 -5.59 6.94
CA ASN A 226 -17.24 -6.84 7.19
C ASN A 226 -17.71 -7.93 6.22
N MET A 227 -16.77 -8.62 5.57
CA MET A 227 -17.08 -9.71 4.63
C MET A 227 -17.43 -11.05 5.31
N GLY A 228 -17.63 -11.06 6.63
CA GLY A 228 -17.98 -12.25 7.41
C GLY A 228 -16.81 -13.24 7.47
N ASP A 229 -17.12 -14.54 7.54
CA ASP A 229 -16.08 -15.58 7.67
C ASP A 229 -15.16 -15.69 6.44
N ARG A 230 -15.64 -15.32 5.25
CA ARG A 230 -14.82 -15.27 4.03
C ARG A 230 -13.71 -14.22 4.10
N GLY A 231 -13.92 -13.18 4.92
CA GLY A 231 -12.95 -12.11 5.16
C GLY A 231 -12.08 -12.32 6.39
N LYS A 232 -12.12 -13.46 7.08
CA LYS A 232 -11.26 -13.73 8.24
C LYS A 232 -9.99 -14.45 7.81
N ILE A 233 -8.85 -13.82 8.02
CA ILE A 233 -7.52 -14.43 7.84
C ILE A 233 -6.94 -14.59 9.24
N ARG A 234 -6.86 -15.84 9.71
CA ARG A 234 -6.47 -16.14 11.10
C ARG A 234 -4.95 -16.12 11.33
N GLU A 235 -4.17 -16.27 10.27
CA GLU A 235 -2.71 -16.48 10.36
C GLU A 235 -1.93 -15.56 9.42
N TRP A 236 -2.28 -14.28 9.35
CA TRP A 236 -1.39 -13.29 8.75
C TRP A 236 -0.51 -12.68 9.84
N SER A 237 0.77 -13.06 9.91
CA SER A 237 1.70 -12.60 10.96
C SER A 237 1.26 -12.95 12.39
N ALA A 238 0.56 -14.07 12.59
CA ALA A 238 -0.10 -14.40 13.86
C ALA A 238 -1.17 -13.37 14.31
N LEU A 239 -1.68 -12.57 13.39
CA LEU A 239 -2.73 -11.60 13.62
C LEU A 239 -4.02 -12.02 12.92
N SER A 240 -5.14 -11.66 13.54
CA SER A 240 -6.47 -11.84 12.97
C SER A 240 -6.78 -10.65 12.07
N VAL A 241 -6.72 -10.87 10.76
CA VAL A 241 -7.00 -9.83 9.76
C VAL A 241 -8.43 -9.96 9.28
N LYS A 242 -9.11 -8.81 9.23
CA LYS A 242 -10.44 -8.65 8.66
C LYS A 242 -10.32 -8.05 7.27
N VAL A 243 -10.98 -8.66 6.30
CA VAL A 243 -11.24 -8.07 4.99
C VAL A 243 -12.61 -7.38 5.04
N GLN A 244 -12.62 -6.10 4.71
CA GLN A 244 -13.81 -5.26 4.68
C GLN A 244 -14.00 -4.71 3.27
N LYS A 245 -15.25 -4.64 2.82
CA LYS A 245 -15.63 -3.89 1.62
C LYS A 245 -15.84 -2.43 2.01
N VAL A 246 -15.36 -1.51 1.18
CA VAL A 246 -15.55 -0.08 1.34
C VAL A 246 -16.77 0.35 0.52
N GLU A 247 -17.69 1.07 1.14
CA GLU A 247 -18.80 1.73 0.46
C GLU A 247 -18.74 3.23 0.67
N TYR A 248 -19.09 4.00 -0.36
CA TYR A 248 -19.05 5.46 -0.32
C TYR A 248 -20.46 6.02 -0.15
N GLU A 249 -20.55 7.11 0.59
CA GLU A 249 -21.76 7.91 0.69
C GLU A 249 -21.56 9.21 -0.08
N GLU A 250 -22.65 9.82 -0.56
CA GLU A 250 -22.55 11.11 -1.28
C GLU A 250 -22.30 12.31 -0.37
N THR A 251 -22.30 12.10 0.95
CA THR A 251 -22.01 13.14 1.94
C THR A 251 -20.50 13.37 2.05
N PRO A 252 -20.06 14.62 2.31
CA PRO A 252 -18.66 14.91 2.60
C PRO A 252 -18.18 14.15 3.85
N LEU A 253 -16.90 13.77 3.85
CA LEU A 253 -16.24 13.21 5.01
C LEU A 253 -16.18 14.26 6.14
N THR A 254 -16.49 13.85 7.36
CA THR A 254 -16.35 14.68 8.57
C THR A 254 -15.52 13.93 9.61
N HIS A 255 -14.94 14.65 10.58
CA HIS A 255 -14.23 14.00 11.70
C HIS A 255 -15.14 13.03 12.46
N GLN A 256 -16.40 13.41 12.69
CA GLN A 256 -17.40 12.58 13.36
C GLN A 256 -17.66 11.29 12.58
N SER A 257 -17.96 11.38 11.28
CA SER A 257 -18.31 10.20 10.47
C SER A 257 -17.11 9.24 10.31
N LEU A 258 -15.89 9.78 10.20
CA LEU A 258 -14.68 8.98 10.19
C LEU A 258 -14.42 8.32 11.56
N GLY A 259 -14.63 9.07 12.64
CA GLY A 259 -14.53 8.57 14.02
C GLY A 259 -15.46 7.39 14.27
N GLN A 260 -16.70 7.47 13.80
CA GLN A 260 -17.67 6.37 13.88
C GLN A 260 -17.22 5.17 13.04
N THR A 261 -16.76 5.40 11.82
CA THR A 261 -16.28 4.33 10.92
C THR A 261 -15.13 3.54 11.54
N LEU A 262 -14.24 4.24 12.23
CA LEU A 262 -13.05 3.68 12.86
C LEU A 262 -13.25 3.26 14.32
N ASN A 263 -14.44 3.49 14.89
CA ASN A 263 -14.75 3.31 16.31
C ASN A 263 -13.76 4.06 17.24
N LEU A 264 -13.52 5.34 16.96
CA LEU A 264 -12.65 6.21 17.76
C LEU A 264 -13.36 6.85 18.96
N GLU A 265 -14.70 6.84 18.99
CA GLU A 265 -15.51 7.58 19.98
C GLU A 265 -15.32 7.09 21.43
N ASP A 266 -14.81 5.87 21.66
CA ASP A 266 -14.53 5.33 23.00
C ASP A 266 -13.14 5.70 23.56
N ARG A 267 -12.37 6.57 22.88
CA ARG A 267 -10.91 6.72 23.12
C ARG A 267 -10.37 8.15 23.15
N VAL A 268 -11.23 9.16 23.26
CA VAL A 268 -10.85 10.57 23.53
C VAL A 268 -11.02 10.88 25.00
#